data_AF-S3BL46-F1
#
_entry.id   AF-S3BL46-F1
#
_cell.length_a   1.000
_cell.length_b   1.000
_cell.length_c   1.000
_cell.angle_alpha   90.00
_cell.angle_beta   90.00
_cell.angle_gamma   90.00
#
_symmetry.space_group_name_H-M   'P 1'
#
loop_
_entity.id
_entity.type
_entity.pdbx_description
1 polymer ?
#
loop_
_entity_poly.entity_id
_entity_poly.type
_entity_poly.pdbx_seq_one_letter_code
_entity_poly.pdbx_strand_id
1 'polypeptide(L)'
;MFLGLHGVVDVDAAVIEHWHQDDVAQVDDGINGLLISRADAYGWPSVHSSDGVPPGRRWWHLEAGGDWRNPGRRTEMIWVQVDVAPRSPACRLPFVPLTVLLTDALGAIGTHRLTGLHALVPMEAAADARAALASMAGWRELTAFRQPERAVRVRLEGLPDSVRADVLAATAEDLAHGHLSCRSGAGAGTDSLVAGVATRPAGHERLREVAGGGHCLSFDCTVRGWGGETAAWLAELFVEALRQARAVRGSVLVALGT
;
A
#
# COMPACT_ATOMS: atom_id res chain seq x y z
N MET A 1 -5.63 -3.64 8.11
CA MET A 1 -4.60 -3.35 7.09
C MET A 1 -4.47 -1.85 6.96
N PHE A 2 -3.24 -1.35 6.84
CA PHE A 2 -2.94 0.04 6.54
C PHE A 2 -2.28 0.11 5.17
N LEU A 3 -2.56 1.14 4.38
CA LEU A 3 -1.84 1.41 3.14
C LEU A 3 -1.71 2.92 2.96
N GLY A 4 -0.50 3.40 2.67
CA GLY A 4 -0.29 4.80 2.33
C GLY A 4 0.69 5.00 1.18
N LEU A 5 0.42 6.04 0.40
CA LEU A 5 1.20 6.47 -0.76
C LEU A 5 2.10 7.63 -0.37
N HIS A 6 3.35 7.56 -0.81
CA HIS A 6 4.36 8.58 -0.56
C HIS A 6 4.76 9.25 -1.88
N GLY A 7 5.04 10.54 -1.84
CA GLY A 7 5.29 11.29 -3.05
C GLY A 7 5.23 12.80 -2.85
N VAL A 8 5.06 13.49 -3.97
CA VAL A 8 4.79 14.93 -4.00
C VAL A 8 3.39 15.13 -4.54
N VAL A 9 2.64 16.00 -3.89
CA VAL A 9 1.28 16.37 -4.28
C VAL A 9 1.16 17.89 -4.28
N ASP A 10 0.63 18.42 -5.38
CA ASP A 10 0.32 19.83 -5.57
C ASP A 10 -1.19 19.95 -5.65
N VAL A 11 -1.79 20.43 -4.55
CA VAL A 11 -3.24 20.62 -4.41
C VAL A 11 -3.66 21.89 -5.14
N ASP A 12 -4.72 21.81 -5.93
CA ASP A 12 -5.27 22.95 -6.65
C ASP A 12 -5.82 24.00 -5.66
N ALA A 13 -5.40 25.26 -5.84
CA ALA A 13 -5.86 26.37 -5.02
C ALA A 13 -7.38 26.55 -5.08
N ALA A 14 -8.02 26.25 -6.22
CA ALA A 14 -9.46 26.32 -6.37
C ALA A 14 -10.20 25.28 -5.52
N VAL A 15 -9.60 24.10 -5.32
CA VAL A 15 -10.15 23.06 -4.43
C VAL A 15 -10.10 23.53 -2.98
N ILE A 16 -8.97 24.09 -2.56
CA ILE A 16 -8.80 24.65 -1.21
C ILE A 16 -9.78 25.81 -0.98
N GLU A 17 -9.93 26.71 -1.95
CA GLU A 17 -10.88 27.82 -1.87
C GLU A 17 -12.32 27.33 -1.72
N HIS A 18 -12.72 26.33 -2.51
CA HIS A 18 -14.05 25.73 -2.43
C HIS A 18 -14.29 25.07 -1.06
N TRP A 19 -13.32 24.33 -0.53
CA TRP A 19 -13.42 23.73 0.80
C TRP A 19 -13.60 24.77 1.90
N HIS A 20 -12.87 25.89 1.86
CA HIS A 20 -13.07 26.97 2.83
C HIS A 20 -14.45 27.62 2.72
N GLN A 21 -15.08 27.65 1.53
CA GLN A 21 -16.45 28.15 1.36
C GLN A 21 -17.49 27.21 1.97
N ASP A 22 -17.20 25.91 2.03
CA ASP A 22 -18.06 24.87 2.61
C ASP A 22 -17.69 24.56 4.07
N ASP A 23 -17.05 25.50 4.77
CA ASP A 23 -16.64 25.39 6.19
C ASP A 23 -15.69 24.20 6.50
N VAL A 24 -15.00 23.67 5.49
CA VAL A 24 -13.95 22.67 5.69
C VAL A 24 -12.66 23.38 6.12
N ALA A 25 -12.40 23.36 7.43
CA ALA A 25 -11.33 24.15 8.05
C ALA A 25 -9.91 23.65 7.76
N GLN A 26 -9.74 22.36 7.42
CA GLN A 26 -8.45 21.75 7.17
C GLN A 26 -8.47 20.88 5.90
N VAL A 27 -7.36 20.88 5.15
CA VAL A 27 -7.15 20.02 3.98
C VAL A 27 -7.37 18.54 4.33
N ASP A 28 -6.91 18.13 5.51
CA ASP A 28 -7.05 16.76 6.03
C ASP A 28 -8.53 16.33 6.09
N ASP A 29 -9.43 17.22 6.54
CA ASP A 29 -10.85 16.94 6.65
C ASP A 29 -11.51 16.78 5.27
N GLY A 30 -11.16 17.65 4.32
CA GLY A 30 -11.65 17.58 2.94
C GLY A 30 -11.25 16.27 2.24
N ILE A 31 -10.01 15.83 2.45
CA ILE A 31 -9.48 14.58 1.89
C ILE A 31 -10.13 13.36 2.54
N ASN A 32 -10.32 13.37 3.85
CA ASN A 32 -11.05 12.31 4.54
C ASN A 32 -12.49 12.19 4.01
N GLY A 33 -13.19 13.32 3.80
CA GLY A 33 -14.51 13.37 3.19
C GLY A 33 -14.55 12.79 1.76
N LEU A 34 -13.54 13.10 0.94
CA LEU A 34 -13.41 12.53 -0.41
C LEU A 34 -13.21 11.01 -0.38
N LEU A 35 -12.34 10.51 0.51
CA LEU A 35 -12.07 9.08 0.62
C LEU A 35 -13.28 8.30 1.11
N ILE A 36 -14.01 8.82 2.10
CA ILE A 36 -15.26 8.23 2.57
C ILE A 36 -16.28 8.15 1.42
N SER A 37 -16.50 9.28 0.73
CA SER A 37 -17.45 9.35 -0.39
C SER A 37 -17.08 8.41 -1.53
N ARG A 38 -15.78 8.31 -1.86
CA ARG A 38 -15.29 7.45 -2.93
C ARG A 38 -15.32 5.97 -2.54
N ALA A 39 -15.02 5.63 -1.28
CA ALA A 39 -15.15 4.29 -0.76
C ALA A 39 -16.62 3.82 -0.80
N ASP A 40 -17.56 4.65 -0.35
CA ASP A 40 -18.98 4.34 -0.40
C ASP A 40 -19.45 4.12 -1.86
N ALA A 41 -18.97 4.92 -2.82
CA ALA A 41 -19.27 4.72 -4.24
C ALA A 41 -18.75 3.38 -4.82
N TYR A 42 -17.67 2.83 -4.25
CA TYR A 42 -17.19 1.47 -4.57
C TYR A 42 -17.92 0.36 -3.80
N GLY A 43 -18.95 0.70 -3.02
CA GLY A 43 -19.64 -0.23 -2.15
C GLY A 43 -18.80 -0.67 -0.96
N TRP A 44 -17.84 0.16 -0.53
CA TRP A 44 -17.01 -0.06 0.64
C TRP A 44 -17.51 0.79 1.81
N PRO A 45 -18.50 0.30 2.56
CA PRO A 45 -19.14 1.09 3.60
C PRO A 45 -18.14 1.52 4.67
N SER A 46 -18.16 2.81 4.99
CA SER A 46 -17.45 3.42 6.12
C SER A 46 -18.01 2.97 7.46
N VAL A 47 -17.20 2.98 8.53
CA VAL A 47 -17.70 2.82 9.92
C VAL A 47 -18.76 3.87 10.27
N HIS A 48 -18.71 5.00 9.55
CA HIS A 48 -19.56 6.17 9.76
C HIS A 48 -20.88 6.08 9.02
N SER A 49 -21.13 5.03 8.21
CA SER A 49 -22.42 4.89 7.53
C SER A 49 -23.50 4.48 8.54
N SER A 50 -24.62 5.21 8.52
CA SER A 50 -25.75 5.04 9.45
C SER A 50 -26.46 3.69 9.33
N ASP A 51 -26.20 2.95 8.25
CA ASP A 51 -26.98 1.78 7.83
C ASP A 51 -26.44 0.46 8.41
N GLY A 52 -25.62 0.53 9.46
CA GLY A 52 -25.06 -0.62 10.15
C GLY A 52 -24.07 -1.42 9.29
N VAL A 53 -23.83 -2.69 9.63
CA VAL A 53 -22.85 -3.55 8.97
C VAL A 53 -23.56 -4.60 8.08
N PRO A 54 -23.63 -4.42 6.74
CA PRO A 54 -24.07 -5.46 5.82
C PRO A 54 -23.40 -6.83 5.99
N PRO A 55 -24.18 -7.93 5.89
CA PRO A 55 -23.64 -9.29 5.91
C PRO A 55 -22.79 -9.58 4.66
N GLY A 56 -21.73 -10.41 4.81
CA GLY A 56 -20.84 -10.80 3.71
C GLY A 56 -19.72 -9.80 3.37
N ARG A 57 -19.49 -8.80 4.23
CA ARG A 57 -18.43 -7.79 4.05
C ARG A 57 -17.03 -8.40 4.07
N ARG A 58 -16.18 -7.82 3.23
CA ARG A 58 -14.80 -8.27 2.98
C ARG A 58 -13.80 -7.38 3.72
N TRP A 59 -14.02 -6.07 3.64
CA TRP A 59 -13.25 -5.00 4.28
C TRP A 59 -14.18 -3.81 4.61
N TRP A 60 -13.77 -2.93 5.51
CA TRP A 60 -14.50 -1.68 5.81
C TRP A 60 -13.55 -0.55 6.18
N HIS A 61 -13.86 0.66 5.69
CA HIS A 61 -13.02 1.85 5.87
C HIS A 61 -13.08 2.31 7.33
N LEU A 62 -11.90 2.43 7.97
CA LEU A 62 -11.76 2.92 9.34
C LEU A 62 -11.46 4.41 9.37
N GLU A 63 -10.32 4.79 8.77
CA GLU A 63 -9.73 6.11 8.91
C GLU A 63 -8.83 6.39 7.71
N ALA A 64 -8.65 7.66 7.40
CA ALA A 64 -7.74 8.11 6.37
C ALA A 64 -7.12 9.46 6.71
N GLY A 65 -6.00 9.79 6.06
CA GLY A 65 -5.31 11.06 6.26
C GLY A 65 -4.08 11.20 5.37
N GLY A 66 -3.18 12.13 5.73
CA GLY A 66 -1.87 12.33 5.10
C GLY A 66 -1.02 13.34 5.87
N ASP A 67 0.25 13.49 5.51
CA ASP A 67 1.12 14.54 6.04
C ASP A 67 1.12 15.77 5.12
N TRP A 68 0.20 16.68 5.44
CA TRP A 68 -0.06 17.91 4.68
C TRP A 68 0.57 19.15 5.30
N ARG A 69 1.36 18.99 6.37
CA ARG A 69 1.96 20.12 7.10
C ARG A 69 3.02 20.86 6.27
N ASN A 70 3.55 20.21 5.22
CA ASN A 70 4.60 20.76 4.35
C ASN A 70 4.35 20.37 2.87
N PRO A 71 3.36 20.98 2.19
CA PRO A 71 3.05 20.68 0.79
C PRO A 71 4.28 20.92 -0.11
N GLY A 72 4.41 20.13 -1.19
CA GLY A 72 5.55 20.18 -2.12
C GLY A 72 6.82 19.45 -1.68
N ARG A 73 6.88 18.92 -0.45
CA ARG A 73 7.94 17.99 -0.02
C ARG A 73 7.53 16.54 -0.30
N ARG A 74 8.52 15.63 -0.34
CA ARG A 74 8.20 14.19 -0.31
C ARG A 74 7.58 13.88 1.05
N THR A 75 6.29 13.61 1.07
CA THR A 75 5.53 13.27 2.29
C THR A 75 4.75 11.99 2.07
N GLU A 76 4.18 11.46 3.16
CA GLU A 76 3.03 10.58 3.06
C GLU A 76 1.88 11.40 2.49
N MET A 77 1.64 11.29 1.18
CA MET A 77 0.60 12.08 0.52
C MET A 77 -0.74 11.68 1.09
N ILE A 78 -1.05 10.39 1.12
CA ILE A 78 -2.38 9.94 1.55
C ILE A 78 -2.30 8.51 2.06
N TRP A 79 -3.12 8.17 3.05
CA TRP A 79 -3.22 6.82 3.59
C TRP A 79 -4.66 6.47 3.93
N VAL A 80 -4.93 5.17 3.97
CA VAL A 80 -6.20 4.60 4.39
C VAL A 80 -5.96 3.38 5.27
N GLN A 81 -6.77 3.29 6.31
CA GLN A 81 -6.88 2.13 7.18
C GLN A 81 -8.20 1.43 6.90
N VAL A 82 -8.11 0.12 6.67
CA VAL A 82 -9.28 -0.75 6.57
C VAL A 82 -9.16 -1.89 7.57
N ASP A 83 -10.27 -2.30 8.14
CA ASP A 83 -10.33 -3.56 8.84
C ASP A 83 -10.70 -4.69 7.87
N VAL A 84 -10.06 -5.83 8.06
CA VAL A 84 -10.07 -6.98 7.15
C VAL A 84 -10.66 -8.15 7.91
N ALA A 85 -11.77 -8.69 7.40
CA ALA A 85 -12.43 -9.80 8.05
C ALA A 85 -11.45 -10.99 8.21
N PRO A 86 -11.28 -11.53 9.43
CA PRO A 86 -10.36 -12.64 9.66
C PRO A 86 -10.82 -13.87 8.87
N ARG A 87 -9.89 -14.50 8.15
CA ARG A 87 -10.09 -15.79 7.47
C ARG A 87 -11.29 -15.84 6.52
N SER A 88 -11.56 -14.77 5.77
CA SER A 88 -12.50 -14.87 4.65
C SER A 88 -11.87 -15.72 3.53
N PRO A 89 -12.32 -16.96 3.29
CA PRO A 89 -11.66 -17.89 2.38
C PRO A 89 -11.74 -17.46 0.90
N ALA A 90 -12.56 -16.46 0.60
CA ALA A 90 -12.81 -15.98 -0.75
C ALA A 90 -12.19 -14.61 -1.06
N CYS A 91 -11.49 -13.97 -0.11
CA CYS A 91 -11.11 -12.56 -0.26
C CYS A 91 -9.61 -12.34 -0.04
N ARG A 92 -8.95 -11.77 -1.06
CA ARG A 92 -7.56 -11.30 -1.01
C ARG A 92 -7.46 -10.03 -0.16
N LEU A 93 -6.24 -9.54 0.07
CA LEU A 93 -6.07 -8.20 0.63
C LEU A 93 -6.35 -7.14 -0.45
N PRO A 94 -6.95 -5.99 -0.08
CA PRO A 94 -7.40 -5.01 -1.06
C PRO A 94 -6.28 -4.05 -1.54
N PHE A 95 -5.07 -4.55 -1.84
CA PHE A 95 -3.94 -3.71 -2.26
C PHE A 95 -4.27 -2.79 -3.44
N VAL A 96 -4.69 -3.40 -4.56
CA VAL A 96 -5.03 -2.67 -5.78
C VAL A 96 -6.21 -1.72 -5.54
N PRO A 97 -7.38 -2.16 -5.03
CA PRO A 97 -8.48 -1.24 -4.92
C PRO A 97 -8.29 -0.16 -3.85
N LEU A 98 -7.49 -0.39 -2.79
CA LEU A 98 -7.11 0.70 -1.88
C LEU A 98 -6.24 1.72 -2.60
N THR A 99 -5.31 1.28 -3.44
CA THR A 99 -4.45 2.21 -4.17
C THR A 99 -5.22 2.98 -5.24
N VAL A 100 -6.20 2.35 -5.91
CA VAL A 100 -7.14 3.05 -6.81
C VAL A 100 -7.91 4.13 -6.04
N LEU A 101 -8.49 3.79 -4.88
CA LEU A 101 -9.20 4.74 -4.02
C LEU A 101 -8.31 5.96 -3.67
N LEU A 102 -7.07 5.70 -3.25
CA LEU A 102 -6.13 6.75 -2.88
C LEU A 102 -5.68 7.61 -4.09
N THR A 103 -5.39 6.98 -5.24
CA THR A 103 -4.99 7.68 -6.46
C THR A 103 -6.13 8.53 -7.04
N ASP A 104 -7.37 8.04 -6.98
CA ASP A 104 -8.55 8.81 -7.39
C ASP A 104 -8.74 10.06 -6.53
N ALA A 105 -8.61 9.93 -5.20
CA ALA A 105 -8.70 11.07 -4.29
C ALA A 105 -7.59 12.09 -4.56
N LEU A 106 -6.34 11.64 -4.76
CA LEU A 106 -5.23 12.53 -5.13
C LEU A 106 -5.45 13.22 -6.48
N GLY A 107 -6.03 12.51 -7.46
CA GLY A 107 -6.35 13.08 -8.77
C GLY A 107 -7.51 14.08 -8.75
N ALA A 108 -8.43 13.94 -7.79
CA ALA A 108 -9.54 14.88 -7.62
C ALA A 108 -9.11 16.23 -7.04
N ILE A 109 -8.01 16.26 -6.28
CA ILE A 109 -7.55 17.47 -5.57
C ILE A 109 -6.39 18.18 -6.27
N GLY A 110 -5.76 17.56 -7.27
CA GLY A 110 -4.65 18.17 -8.01
C GLY A 110 -3.75 17.17 -8.71
N THR A 111 -2.45 17.50 -8.76
CA THR A 111 -1.44 16.65 -9.42
C THR A 111 -0.56 15.97 -8.39
N HIS A 112 -0.08 14.76 -8.69
CA HIS A 112 0.78 14.03 -7.78
C HIS A 112 1.82 13.18 -8.51
N ARG A 113 2.91 12.89 -7.80
CA ARG A 113 3.98 12.00 -8.25
C ARG A 113 4.36 11.04 -7.14
N LEU A 114 4.08 9.76 -7.36
CA LEU A 114 4.40 8.68 -6.44
C LEU A 114 5.92 8.44 -6.36
N THR A 115 6.46 8.41 -5.15
CA THR A 115 7.84 7.98 -4.85
C THR A 115 7.88 6.72 -4.01
N GLY A 116 6.76 6.32 -3.40
CA GLY A 116 6.74 5.11 -2.58
C GLY A 116 5.34 4.69 -2.14
N LEU A 117 5.28 3.50 -1.57
CA LEU A 117 4.09 2.94 -0.94
C LEU A 117 4.55 2.23 0.33
N HIS A 118 3.71 2.24 1.35
CA HIS A 118 3.88 1.29 2.44
C HIS A 118 2.54 0.68 2.82
N ALA A 119 2.59 -0.50 3.42
CA ALA A 119 1.42 -1.19 3.92
C ALA A 119 1.75 -1.98 5.18
N LEU A 120 0.87 -1.90 6.17
CA LEU A 120 0.90 -2.79 7.33
C LEU A 120 -0.12 -3.91 7.11
N VAL A 121 0.39 -5.13 7.05
CA VAL A 121 -0.30 -6.27 6.47
C VAL A 121 -0.54 -7.35 7.53
N PRO A 122 -1.80 -7.68 7.86
CA PRO A 122 -2.10 -8.82 8.72
C PRO A 122 -1.88 -10.12 7.94
N MET A 123 -0.83 -10.87 8.29
CA MET A 123 -0.39 -12.04 7.52
C MET A 123 -1.35 -13.22 7.56
N GLU A 124 -2.13 -13.31 8.64
CA GLU A 124 -3.14 -14.37 8.85
C GLU A 124 -4.51 -14.05 8.21
N ALA A 125 -4.66 -12.84 7.68
CA ALA A 125 -5.87 -12.44 6.97
C ALA A 125 -5.78 -12.79 5.49
N ALA A 126 -6.94 -12.95 4.86
CA ALA A 126 -7.15 -13.17 3.43
C ALA A 126 -6.76 -14.55 2.84
N ALA A 127 -7.27 -14.80 1.63
CA ALA A 127 -7.04 -16.00 0.83
C ALA A 127 -5.74 -15.91 -0.01
N ASP A 128 -5.34 -17.05 -0.59
CA ASP A 128 -4.22 -17.19 -1.54
C ASP A 128 -4.38 -16.22 -2.72
N ALA A 129 -3.33 -15.42 -2.99
CA ALA A 129 -3.34 -14.39 -4.03
C ALA A 129 -2.80 -14.85 -5.39
N ARG A 130 -2.23 -16.06 -5.51
CA ARG A 130 -1.41 -16.48 -6.67
C ARG A 130 -2.15 -16.43 -8.00
N ALA A 131 -3.38 -16.95 -8.06
CA ALA A 131 -4.15 -16.96 -9.30
C ALA A 131 -4.40 -15.54 -9.85
N ALA A 132 -4.67 -14.59 -8.96
CA ALA A 132 -4.94 -13.22 -9.35
C ALA A 132 -3.65 -12.40 -9.57
N LEU A 133 -2.54 -12.73 -8.89
CA LEU A 133 -1.21 -12.21 -9.24
C LEU A 133 -0.79 -12.66 -10.66
N ALA A 134 -1.09 -13.89 -11.06
CA ALA A 134 -0.88 -14.38 -12.42
C ALA A 134 -1.76 -13.63 -13.44
N SER A 135 -3.04 -13.37 -13.12
CA SER A 135 -3.89 -12.52 -13.98
C SER A 135 -3.33 -11.10 -14.12
N MET A 136 -2.83 -10.51 -13.03
CA MET A 136 -2.21 -9.19 -13.06
C MET A 136 -0.92 -9.19 -13.89
N ALA A 137 -0.11 -10.24 -13.80
CA ALA A 137 1.05 -10.41 -14.67
C ALA A 137 0.64 -10.43 -16.16
N GLY A 138 -0.41 -11.17 -16.53
CA GLY A 138 -0.94 -11.15 -17.89
C GLY A 138 -1.42 -9.77 -18.36
N TRP A 139 -2.07 -8.99 -17.49
CA TRP A 139 -2.41 -7.58 -17.79
C TRP A 139 -1.17 -6.72 -18.03
N ARG A 140 -0.12 -6.92 -17.23
CA ARG A 140 1.16 -6.20 -17.38
C ARG A 140 1.88 -6.60 -18.66
N GLU A 141 1.84 -7.87 -19.07
CA GLU A 141 2.39 -8.32 -20.35
C GLU A 141 1.84 -7.50 -21.52
N LEU A 142 0.54 -7.20 -21.50
CA LEU A 142 -0.14 -6.43 -22.55
C LEU A 142 0.25 -4.95 -22.59
N THR A 143 0.81 -4.40 -21.52
CA THR A 143 1.00 -2.93 -21.36
C THR A 143 2.44 -2.50 -21.06
N ALA A 144 3.26 -3.38 -20.50
CA ALA A 144 4.58 -3.05 -19.95
C ALA A 144 5.60 -2.63 -21.00
N PHE A 145 5.47 -3.07 -22.26
CA PHE A 145 6.43 -2.75 -23.33
C PHE A 145 6.54 -1.25 -23.62
N ARG A 146 5.52 -0.45 -23.28
CA ARG A 146 5.53 1.01 -23.43
C ARG A 146 6.06 1.76 -22.22
N GLN A 147 6.31 1.05 -21.12
CA GLN A 147 6.60 1.66 -19.84
C GLN A 147 8.10 1.60 -19.52
N PRO A 148 8.67 2.67 -18.94
CA PRO A 148 10.09 2.69 -18.57
C PRO A 148 10.36 1.76 -17.39
N GLU A 149 11.58 1.20 -17.37
CA GLU A 149 12.09 0.49 -16.20
C GLU A 149 12.44 1.46 -15.08
N ARG A 150 12.19 1.02 -13.85
CA ARG A 150 12.45 1.75 -12.62
C ARG A 150 13.04 0.81 -11.58
N ALA A 151 14.14 1.24 -10.97
CA ALA A 151 14.67 0.62 -9.77
C ALA A 151 13.76 0.97 -8.60
N VAL A 152 13.38 -0.04 -7.82
CA VAL A 152 12.53 0.08 -6.63
C VAL A 152 13.21 -0.69 -5.51
N ARG A 153 13.34 -0.05 -4.35
CA ARG A 153 13.74 -0.75 -3.13
C ARG A 153 12.52 -1.22 -2.38
N VAL A 154 12.50 -2.51 -2.05
CA VAL A 154 11.49 -3.14 -1.19
C VAL A 154 12.11 -3.39 0.17
N ARG A 155 11.41 -3.05 1.24
CA ARG A 155 11.81 -3.32 2.61
C ARG A 155 10.66 -3.97 3.36
N LEU A 156 10.99 -5.02 4.10
CA LEU A 156 10.04 -5.81 4.89
C LEU A 156 10.50 -5.79 6.34
N GLU A 157 9.60 -5.43 7.26
CA GLU A 157 9.85 -5.42 8.70
C GLU A 157 8.81 -6.25 9.45
N GLY A 158 9.18 -6.72 10.64
CA GLY A 158 8.31 -7.61 11.42
C GLY A 158 8.47 -9.09 11.04
N LEU A 159 9.64 -9.47 10.50
CA LEU A 159 9.89 -10.83 10.07
C LEU A 159 10.53 -11.67 11.19
N PRO A 160 10.33 -13.00 11.20
CA PRO A 160 11.13 -13.91 11.99
C PRO A 160 12.47 -14.21 11.30
N ASP A 161 13.51 -14.53 12.10
CA ASP A 161 14.87 -14.81 11.60
C ASP A 161 14.96 -16.03 10.67
N SER A 162 13.93 -16.88 10.65
CA SER A 162 13.84 -18.02 9.75
C SER A 162 13.55 -17.63 8.29
N VAL A 163 13.12 -16.39 8.03
CA VAL A 163 12.85 -15.93 6.65
C VAL A 163 14.16 -15.64 5.94
N ARG A 164 14.38 -16.35 4.82
CA ARG A 164 15.59 -16.24 4.00
C ARG A 164 15.37 -15.27 2.84
N ALA A 165 16.23 -14.27 2.73
CA ALA A 165 16.10 -13.21 1.71
C ALA A 165 16.21 -13.76 0.27
N ASP A 166 17.16 -14.65 0.02
CA ASP A 166 17.37 -15.28 -1.27
C ASP A 166 16.15 -16.09 -1.75
N VAL A 167 15.56 -16.87 -0.84
CA VAL A 167 14.34 -17.64 -1.12
C VAL A 167 13.15 -16.71 -1.37
N LEU A 168 13.01 -15.65 -0.58
CA LEU A 168 11.91 -14.71 -0.71
C LEU A 168 11.98 -13.92 -2.03
N ALA A 169 13.18 -13.47 -2.41
CA ALA A 169 13.42 -12.79 -3.68
C ALA A 169 13.06 -13.69 -4.87
N ALA A 170 13.54 -14.93 -4.89
CA ALA A 170 13.23 -15.90 -5.94
C ALA A 170 11.72 -16.19 -6.02
N THR A 171 11.06 -16.37 -4.86
CA THR A 171 9.61 -16.60 -4.82
C THR A 171 8.82 -15.39 -5.36
N ALA A 172 9.25 -14.17 -5.05
CA ALA A 172 8.62 -12.96 -5.57
C ALA A 172 8.83 -12.80 -7.09
N GLU A 173 10.02 -13.13 -7.60
CA GLU A 173 10.30 -13.16 -9.05
C GLU A 173 9.43 -14.20 -9.77
N ASP A 174 9.32 -15.41 -9.22
CA ASP A 174 8.49 -16.49 -9.77
C ASP A 174 7.01 -16.06 -9.86
N LEU A 175 6.48 -15.46 -8.79
CA LEU A 175 5.11 -14.93 -8.76
C LEU A 175 4.87 -13.78 -9.74
N ALA A 176 5.94 -13.07 -10.13
CA ALA A 176 5.86 -11.95 -11.04
C ALA A 176 5.88 -12.36 -12.52
N HIS A 177 6.09 -13.65 -12.83
CA HIS A 177 6.12 -14.19 -14.19
C HIS A 177 7.03 -13.39 -15.16
N GLY A 178 8.22 -13.01 -14.69
CA GLY A 178 9.21 -12.27 -15.51
C GLY A 178 9.01 -10.76 -15.59
N HIS A 179 8.00 -10.20 -14.91
CA HIS A 179 7.78 -8.74 -14.84
C HIS A 179 8.49 -8.04 -13.67
N LEU A 180 9.28 -8.79 -12.91
CA LEU A 180 10.10 -8.34 -11.81
C LEU A 180 11.47 -8.99 -11.94
N SER A 181 12.54 -8.21 -11.79
CA SER A 181 13.83 -8.76 -11.36
C SER A 181 14.11 -8.23 -9.97
N CYS A 182 14.56 -9.07 -9.05
CA CYS A 182 14.81 -8.68 -7.69
C CYS A 182 15.96 -9.44 -7.06
N ARG A 183 16.79 -8.73 -6.31
CA ARG A 183 17.94 -9.28 -5.59
C ARG A 183 17.87 -8.87 -4.13
N SER A 184 18.29 -9.75 -3.23
CA SER A 184 18.49 -9.37 -1.83
C SER A 184 19.54 -8.26 -1.76
N GLY A 185 19.20 -7.14 -1.11
CA GLY A 185 20.13 -6.05 -0.90
C GLY A 185 21.27 -6.49 0.02
N ALA A 186 22.52 -6.14 -0.33
CA ALA A 186 23.66 -6.40 0.53
C ALA A 186 23.61 -5.47 1.76
N GLY A 187 23.32 -6.03 2.94
CA GLY A 187 23.41 -5.29 4.20
C GLY A 187 22.33 -5.68 5.22
N ALA A 188 22.63 -6.70 6.03
CA ALA A 188 22.05 -6.80 7.36
C ALA A 188 22.74 -5.74 8.24
N GLY A 189 22.30 -4.49 8.14
CA GLY A 189 22.95 -3.39 8.85
C GLY A 189 22.24 -2.05 8.64
N THR A 190 21.39 -1.71 9.61
CA THR A 190 21.00 -0.35 10.02
C THR A 190 20.52 0.64 8.95
N ASP A 191 19.23 0.96 9.04
CA ASP A 191 18.65 2.30 8.90
C ASP A 191 18.67 3.03 7.55
N SER A 192 19.17 2.42 6.47
CA SER A 192 18.96 3.01 5.13
C SER A 192 17.50 2.85 4.72
N LEU A 193 16.73 3.90 4.99
CA LEU A 193 15.32 4.00 4.64
C LEU A 193 15.11 3.82 3.15
N VAL A 194 13.93 3.29 2.81
CA VAL A 194 13.45 3.37 1.44
C VAL A 194 13.33 4.85 1.09
N ALA A 195 14.15 5.31 0.13
CA ALA A 195 14.20 6.72 -0.23
C ALA A 195 12.80 7.22 -0.62
N GLY A 196 12.32 8.26 0.06
CA GLY A 196 11.00 8.81 -0.20
C GLY A 196 9.82 8.07 0.44
N VAL A 197 10.05 7.22 1.44
CA VAL A 197 9.01 6.67 2.34
C VAL A 197 9.32 7.08 3.77
N ALA A 198 8.33 7.65 4.47
CA ALA A 198 8.48 8.04 5.87
C ALA A 198 8.67 6.83 6.81
N THR A 199 9.55 6.97 7.81
CA THR A 199 9.87 5.97 8.85
C THR A 199 8.69 5.59 9.75
N ARG A 200 7.79 6.55 9.95
CA ARG A 200 6.64 6.46 10.85
C ARG A 200 5.47 7.14 10.15
N PRO A 201 4.70 6.38 9.37
CA PRO A 201 3.49 6.87 8.73
C PRO A 201 2.55 7.49 9.77
N ALA A 202 1.91 8.60 9.44
CA ALA A 202 0.90 9.21 10.31
C ALA A 202 -0.29 8.24 10.45
N GLY A 203 -0.94 8.20 11.62
CA GLY A 203 -2.06 7.27 11.87
C GLY A 203 -1.66 5.82 12.18
N HIS A 204 -0.41 5.42 11.94
CA HIS A 204 0.10 4.07 12.21
C HIS A 204 0.13 3.70 13.71
N GLU A 205 -0.04 4.67 14.62
CA GLU A 205 0.05 4.46 16.07
C GLU A 205 -1.04 3.51 16.61
N ARG A 206 -2.17 3.39 15.90
CA ARG A 206 -3.32 2.56 16.32
C ARG A 206 -3.23 1.08 15.93
N LEU A 207 -2.33 0.70 15.03
CA LEU A 207 -2.22 -0.69 14.55
C LEU A 207 -1.03 -1.48 15.13
N ARG A 208 -0.42 -0.99 16.23
CA ARG A 208 0.59 -1.75 16.98
C ARG A 208 -0.03 -2.91 17.76
N GLU A 209 -0.65 -3.85 17.06
CA GLU A 209 -1.11 -5.10 17.64
C GLU A 209 -0.43 -6.25 16.91
N VAL A 210 0.62 -6.76 17.57
CA VAL A 210 1.38 -7.98 17.25
C VAL A 210 2.44 -7.84 16.15
N ALA A 211 3.65 -7.43 16.56
CA ALA A 211 4.85 -7.55 15.74
C ALA A 211 5.13 -9.02 15.39
N GLY A 212 5.27 -9.33 14.10
CA GLY A 212 5.59 -10.69 13.62
C GLY A 212 7.03 -11.15 13.89
N GLY A 213 7.90 -10.24 14.33
CA GLY A 213 9.31 -10.47 14.66
C GLY A 213 10.13 -9.18 14.65
N GLY A 214 11.45 -9.27 14.88
CA GLY A 214 12.37 -8.12 14.87
C GLY A 214 13.26 -8.04 13.62
N HIS A 215 13.18 -9.03 12.72
CA HIS A 215 14.02 -9.12 11.54
C HIS A 215 13.52 -8.20 10.42
N CYS A 216 14.46 -7.65 9.65
CA CYS A 216 14.20 -6.76 8.53
C CYS A 216 14.98 -7.23 7.31
N LEU A 217 14.32 -7.24 6.15
CA LEU A 217 14.93 -7.58 4.87
C LEU A 217 14.74 -6.45 3.86
N SER A 218 15.72 -6.26 2.99
CA SER A 218 15.67 -5.28 1.90
C SER A 218 16.02 -5.95 0.58
N PHE A 219 15.38 -5.48 -0.49
CA PHE A 219 15.55 -5.99 -1.83
C PHE A 219 15.66 -4.84 -2.81
N ASP A 220 16.59 -4.96 -3.76
CA ASP A 220 16.68 -4.05 -4.90
C ASP A 220 16.01 -4.75 -6.08
N CYS A 221 14.89 -4.19 -6.53
CA CYS A 221 14.11 -4.74 -7.63
C CYS A 221 14.06 -3.77 -8.82
N THR A 222 13.76 -4.30 -10.00
CA THR A 222 13.48 -3.55 -11.22
C THR A 222 12.11 -3.93 -11.75
N VAL A 223 11.26 -2.93 -11.99
CA VAL A 223 9.91 -3.08 -12.55
C VAL A 223 9.65 -2.04 -13.64
N ARG A 224 8.68 -2.28 -14.52
CA ARG A 224 8.23 -1.30 -15.52
C ARG A 224 7.00 -0.54 -15.06
N GLY A 225 6.87 0.73 -15.46
CA GLY A 225 5.63 1.50 -15.28
C GLY A 225 5.31 1.79 -13.82
N TRP A 226 6.27 2.37 -13.10
CA TRP A 226 6.06 2.77 -11.70
C TRP A 226 4.86 3.71 -11.55
N GLY A 227 3.97 3.36 -10.63
CA GLY A 227 2.69 4.03 -10.35
C GLY A 227 1.95 3.27 -9.25
N GLY A 228 0.76 3.74 -8.86
CA GLY A 228 0.00 3.18 -7.75
C GLY A 228 -0.28 1.67 -7.91
N GLU A 229 -0.83 1.27 -9.05
CA GLU A 229 -1.12 -0.14 -9.34
C GLU A 229 0.14 -1.02 -9.30
N THR A 230 1.26 -0.56 -9.88
CA THR A 230 2.54 -1.28 -9.84
C THR A 230 3.07 -1.42 -8.42
N ALA A 231 2.96 -0.37 -7.60
CA ALA A 231 3.36 -0.42 -6.20
C ALA A 231 2.49 -1.39 -5.39
N ALA A 232 1.17 -1.35 -5.59
CA ALA A 232 0.23 -2.26 -4.95
C ALA A 232 0.49 -3.73 -5.32
N TRP A 233 0.69 -4.00 -6.61
CA TRP A 233 1.05 -5.32 -7.12
C TRP A 233 2.39 -5.82 -6.54
N LEU A 234 3.41 -4.97 -6.53
CA LEU A 234 4.72 -5.31 -5.97
C LEU A 234 4.64 -5.62 -4.47
N ALA A 235 3.88 -4.83 -3.69
CA ALA A 235 3.67 -5.12 -2.28
C ALA A 235 2.97 -6.46 -2.08
N GLU A 236 1.95 -6.75 -2.89
CA GLU A 236 1.20 -7.99 -2.80
C GLU A 236 2.03 -9.23 -3.19
N LEU A 237 2.94 -9.12 -4.17
CA LEU A 237 3.90 -10.18 -4.51
C LEU A 237 4.73 -10.59 -3.30
N PHE A 238 5.32 -9.63 -2.60
CA PHE A 238 6.15 -9.90 -1.42
C PHE A 238 5.35 -10.45 -0.25
N VAL A 239 4.13 -9.94 -0.04
CA VAL A 239 3.21 -10.50 0.98
C VAL A 239 2.87 -11.95 0.67
N GLU A 240 2.55 -12.27 -0.58
CA GLU A 240 2.22 -13.64 -0.97
C GLU A 240 3.44 -14.56 -0.89
N ALA A 241 4.63 -14.07 -1.26
CA ALA A 241 5.88 -14.81 -1.07
C ALA A 241 6.14 -15.13 0.42
N LEU A 242 5.89 -14.17 1.32
CA LEU A 242 5.97 -14.39 2.77
C LEU A 242 4.94 -15.40 3.28
N ARG A 243 3.70 -15.36 2.76
CA ARG A 243 2.66 -16.33 3.11
C ARG A 243 3.03 -17.75 2.70
N GLN A 244 3.65 -17.92 1.53
CA GLN A 244 4.12 -19.23 1.07
C GLN A 244 5.21 -19.82 1.96
N ALA A 245 6.05 -18.97 2.57
CA ALA A 245 7.05 -19.41 3.54
C ALA A 245 6.42 -19.94 4.85
N ARG A 246 5.13 -19.64 5.12
CA ARG A 246 4.35 -20.07 6.31
C ARG A 246 5.00 -19.81 7.67
N ALA A 247 6.02 -18.96 7.72
CA ALA A 247 6.82 -18.68 8.90
C ALA A 247 6.34 -17.44 9.67
N VAL A 248 5.58 -16.55 9.02
CA VAL A 248 5.23 -15.24 9.56
C VAL A 248 3.83 -15.25 10.18
N ARG A 249 3.72 -14.70 11.39
CA ARG A 249 2.45 -14.45 12.10
C ARG A 249 2.33 -12.97 12.43
N GLY A 250 1.12 -12.51 12.75
CA GLY A 250 0.88 -11.10 13.08
C GLY A 250 0.98 -10.18 11.87
N SER A 251 1.50 -8.96 12.09
CA SER A 251 1.59 -7.93 11.05
C SER A 251 3.01 -7.74 10.52
N VAL A 252 3.12 -7.51 9.21
CA VAL A 252 4.36 -7.15 8.50
C VAL A 252 4.22 -5.77 7.89
N LEU A 253 5.24 -4.94 8.03
CA LEU A 253 5.35 -3.69 7.30
C LEU A 253 6.08 -3.95 5.98
N VAL A 254 5.43 -3.61 4.88
CA VAL A 254 6.01 -3.59 3.53
C VAL A 254 6.19 -2.14 3.13
N ALA A 255 7.40 -1.75 2.74
CA ALA A 255 7.71 -0.42 2.22
C ALA A 255 8.41 -0.52 0.86
N LEU A 256 7.98 0.29 -0.09
CA LEU A 256 8.45 0.34 -1.48
C LEU A 256 8.80 1.77 -1.85
N GLY A 257 9.89 1.98 -2.59
CA GLY A 257 10.19 3.34 -3.07
C GLY A 257 11.31 3.42 -4.09
N THR A 258 11.34 4.58 -4.76
CA THR A 258 12.17 4.89 -5.93
C THR A 258 13.05 6.12 -5.73
#